data_AF-A0A1I7ATZ3-F1
#
_entry.id   AF-A0A1I7ATZ3-F1
#
_cell.length_a   1.000
_cell.length_b   1.000
_cell.length_c   1.000
_cell.angle_alpha   90.00
_cell.angle_beta   90.00
_cell.angle_gamma   90.00
#
_symmetry.space_group_name_H-M   'P 1'
#
loop_
_entity.id
_entity.type
_entity.pdbx_description
1 polymer ?
#
loop_
_entity_poly.entity_id
_entity_poly.type
_entity_poly.pdbx_seq_one_letter_code
_entity_poly.pdbx_strand_id
1 'polypeptide(L)'
;MSSSLHVEGSKTLIDENIPKICENANQGILNLFSQNYTEINSIPKNVFIANLQGNKIYDKLYSAIYGTLKSEISLTASKALNYKTSRDSCLFPCSLFPVVDTILQSGVNGYTVNLTKSLETHRFCEAASIPLIHYREQQRQTESLYICGLIPMVKCTYQISMNIKTDDFQSFVELNSPGSKLIIQKVDNDNVILRSYFKDFSEEIRSKTIRIGNAAEKFDFEIKFDGYNKTNTICTNDGNFIVTPFYSTDRQRLPYIDFSNGYIKFTSFIAGKGTYLDVDLYSIGQTADRKFITAIGSNKILAFGLDGPHARDTTEQGIRYLNSKNNIGTIWFDIELLEQYSETDLEYLRSLVTNDSWDVGVHYSEELNRLPLEEAYKVIDEGYSYVYEKIGKKPTSWCSMRNKDTVAHAIYAYENLGMFWRNGDSGIHAERDIGNLDDTTWEWWEKASRAGMIHPVFTHELDKDPAIKYSISSSKFRSWVDNYNSNNVSIVSFYEYGQINRNTFDASFEKLRYTEHSVTFDAHTNGAIALVNVNIKAGKNTQIYDNTSEKFISYNIEQDNSVTFWVEDRHTYSVYVN
;
A
#
# COMPACT_ATOMS: atom_id res chain seq x y z
N MET A 1 -68.15 -47.04 39.58
CA MET A 1 -66.96 -47.81 39.17
C MET A 1 -65.99 -46.87 38.49
N SER A 2 -64.72 -46.93 38.92
CA SER A 2 -63.44 -46.56 38.27
C SER A 2 -63.39 -45.61 37.06
N SER A 3 -62.46 -44.66 37.19
CA SER A 3 -61.86 -43.70 36.26
C SER A 3 -61.01 -44.30 35.11
N SER A 4 -60.89 -43.53 34.01
CA SER A 4 -59.64 -43.02 33.36
C SER A 4 -59.98 -42.65 31.90
N LEU A 5 -59.93 -41.40 31.41
CA LEU A 5 -58.80 -40.47 31.21
C LEU A 5 -57.65 -41.08 30.39
N HIS A 6 -57.80 -41.03 29.07
CA HIS A 6 -56.71 -41.16 28.10
C HIS A 6 -56.18 -39.76 27.77
N VAL A 7 -54.93 -39.51 28.12
CA VAL A 7 -54.17 -38.31 27.76
C VAL A 7 -53.46 -38.60 26.44
N GLU A 8 -53.77 -37.81 25.41
CA GLU A 8 -53.03 -37.75 24.16
C GLU A 8 -51.58 -37.35 24.44
N GLY A 9 -50.65 -38.13 23.89
CA GLY A 9 -49.24 -37.80 23.90
C GLY A 9 -48.99 -36.52 23.11
N SER A 10 -48.58 -35.47 23.81
CA SER A 10 -47.96 -34.30 23.20
C SER A 10 -46.69 -34.76 22.49
N LYS A 11 -46.70 -34.71 21.15
CA LYS A 11 -45.46 -34.60 20.38
C LYS A 11 -44.81 -33.29 20.81
N THR A 12 -43.74 -33.38 21.57
CA THR A 12 -42.77 -32.31 21.77
C THR A 12 -42.30 -31.84 20.40
N LEU A 13 -42.80 -30.68 19.97
CA LEU A 13 -42.16 -29.84 18.96
C LEU A 13 -40.75 -29.56 19.49
N ILE A 14 -39.74 -30.14 18.85
CA ILE A 14 -38.36 -29.72 19.04
C ILE A 14 -38.30 -28.31 18.45
N ASP A 15 -38.01 -27.34 19.30
CA ASP A 15 -37.88 -25.94 18.96
C ASP A 15 -36.63 -25.77 18.06
N GLU A 16 -36.84 -25.73 16.74
CA GLU A 16 -35.77 -25.59 15.73
C GLU A 16 -35.12 -24.19 15.72
N ASN A 17 -35.55 -23.28 16.59
CA ASN A 17 -35.09 -21.88 16.63
C ASN A 17 -34.20 -21.52 17.82
N ILE A 18 -33.59 -22.47 18.52
CA ILE A 18 -32.63 -22.14 19.59
C ILE A 18 -31.32 -21.62 18.95
N PRO A 19 -30.95 -20.35 19.15
CA PRO A 19 -29.73 -19.80 18.57
C PRO A 19 -28.52 -20.53 19.16
N LYS A 20 -27.70 -21.13 18.29
CA LYS A 20 -26.43 -21.73 18.73
C LYS A 20 -25.41 -20.61 18.90
N ILE A 21 -24.83 -20.53 20.11
CA ILE A 21 -23.66 -19.69 20.35
C ILE A 21 -22.48 -20.40 19.68
N CYS A 22 -21.81 -19.73 18.77
CA CYS A 22 -20.67 -20.27 18.04
C CYS A 22 -19.45 -19.36 18.21
N GLU A 23 -18.27 -19.96 18.19
CA GLU A 23 -17.03 -19.19 18.05
C GLU A 23 -16.87 -18.74 16.60
N ASN A 24 -16.19 -17.62 16.39
CA ASN A 24 -15.79 -17.17 15.06
C ASN A 24 -14.62 -18.02 14.52
N ALA A 25 -14.91 -19.28 14.22
CA ALA A 25 -13.94 -20.30 13.85
C ALA A 25 -13.38 -20.09 12.43
N ASN A 26 -12.19 -20.66 12.18
CA ASN A 26 -11.59 -20.73 10.85
C ASN A 26 -12.45 -21.60 9.91
N GLN A 27 -12.67 -21.12 8.69
CA GLN A 27 -13.47 -21.74 7.64
C GLN A 27 -12.71 -21.87 6.31
N GLY A 28 -11.38 -21.76 6.33
CA GLY A 28 -10.52 -21.97 5.17
C GLY A 28 -9.90 -20.68 4.67
N ILE A 29 -10.01 -20.44 3.36
CA ILE A 29 -9.31 -19.36 2.65
C ILE A 29 -10.32 -18.43 2.00
N LEU A 30 -10.09 -17.13 2.12
CA LEU A 30 -10.84 -16.08 1.43
C LEU A 30 -9.98 -15.58 0.27
N ASN A 31 -10.54 -15.59 -0.94
CA ASN A 31 -9.94 -14.97 -2.11
C ASN A 31 -10.23 -13.46 -2.07
N LEU A 32 -9.18 -12.65 -1.93
CA LEU A 32 -9.27 -11.19 -1.84
C LEU A 32 -9.11 -10.52 -3.21
N PHE A 33 -8.24 -11.10 -4.04
CA PHE A 33 -7.97 -10.62 -5.39
C PHE A 33 -7.58 -11.82 -6.26
N SER A 34 -8.03 -11.84 -7.51
CA SER A 34 -7.62 -12.84 -8.48
C SER A 34 -7.64 -12.26 -9.88
N GLN A 35 -6.53 -12.39 -10.58
CA GLN A 35 -6.38 -11.97 -11.96
C GLN A 35 -5.68 -13.06 -12.76
N ASN A 36 -6.47 -13.76 -13.58
CA ASN A 36 -5.96 -14.76 -14.52
C ASN A 36 -5.81 -14.14 -15.91
N TYR A 37 -4.57 -13.95 -16.36
CA TYR A 37 -4.28 -13.33 -17.64
C TYR A 37 -4.54 -14.26 -18.84
N THR A 38 -4.68 -15.57 -18.58
CA THR A 38 -4.98 -16.57 -19.62
C THR A 38 -6.40 -16.52 -20.15
N GLU A 39 -7.27 -15.75 -19.49
CA GLU A 39 -8.70 -15.68 -19.80
C GLU A 39 -9.15 -14.32 -20.36
N ILE A 40 -8.24 -13.33 -20.43
CA ILE A 40 -8.58 -11.96 -20.83
C ILE A 40 -8.17 -11.63 -22.28
N ASN A 41 -8.86 -10.65 -22.87
CA ASN A 41 -8.64 -10.21 -24.26
C ASN A 41 -8.04 -8.81 -24.38
N SER A 42 -7.87 -8.09 -23.26
CA SER A 42 -7.31 -6.75 -23.20
C SER A 42 -6.54 -6.55 -21.91
N ILE A 43 -5.54 -5.66 -21.91
CA ILE A 43 -4.80 -5.30 -20.70
C ILE A 43 -5.78 -4.77 -19.63
N PRO A 44 -5.78 -5.33 -18.41
CA PRO A 44 -6.67 -4.87 -17.35
C PRO A 44 -6.43 -3.42 -16.95
N LYS A 45 -7.50 -2.70 -16.58
CA LYS A 45 -7.43 -1.25 -16.24
C LYS A 45 -6.58 -0.97 -14.99
N ASN A 46 -6.42 -1.94 -14.11
CA ASN A 46 -5.62 -1.87 -12.89
C ASN A 46 -4.12 -2.18 -13.12
N VAL A 47 -3.67 -2.19 -14.38
CA VAL A 47 -2.28 -2.46 -14.77
C VAL A 47 -1.72 -1.29 -15.55
N PHE A 48 -0.54 -0.82 -15.18
CA PHE A 48 0.18 0.22 -15.93
C PHE A 48 1.70 0.09 -15.76
N ILE A 49 2.44 0.77 -16.64
CA ILE A 49 3.90 0.96 -16.50
C ILE A 49 4.22 2.43 -16.30
N ALA A 50 5.14 2.75 -15.38
CA ALA A 50 5.59 4.11 -15.15
C ALA A 50 7.03 4.18 -14.61
N ASN A 51 7.71 5.29 -14.91
CA ASN A 51 9.03 5.63 -14.35
C ASN A 51 8.88 6.27 -12.97
N LEU A 52 9.73 5.85 -12.03
CA LEU A 52 9.75 6.38 -10.66
C LEU A 52 10.55 7.68 -10.52
N GLN A 53 11.44 7.96 -11.47
CA GLN A 53 12.34 9.10 -11.41
C GLN A 53 12.29 9.84 -12.75
N GLY A 54 12.14 11.17 -12.70
CA GLY A 54 12.16 12.00 -13.90
C GLY A 54 13.53 12.01 -14.57
N ASN A 55 13.54 12.21 -15.90
CA ASN A 55 14.75 12.21 -16.72
C ASN A 55 15.75 13.29 -16.26
N LYS A 56 16.99 12.88 -15.96
CA LYS A 56 18.11 13.77 -15.64
C LYS A 56 19.12 13.81 -16.77
N ILE A 57 20.00 14.82 -16.72
CA ILE A 57 21.08 15.03 -17.69
C ILE A 57 21.98 13.77 -17.82
N TYR A 58 22.20 13.05 -16.72
CA TYR A 58 23.00 11.82 -16.70
C TYR A 58 22.35 10.65 -17.44
N ASP A 59 21.02 10.63 -17.57
CA ASP A 59 20.32 9.52 -18.24
C ASP A 59 20.62 9.52 -19.75
N LYS A 60 20.88 10.68 -20.36
CA LYS A 60 21.34 10.77 -21.76
C LYS A 60 22.74 10.18 -21.93
N LEU A 61 23.64 10.46 -20.97
CA LEU A 61 24.99 9.92 -20.98
C LEU A 61 24.96 8.39 -20.77
N TYR A 62 24.19 7.91 -19.80
CA TYR A 62 23.96 6.49 -19.59
C TYR A 62 23.38 5.83 -20.84
N SER A 63 22.36 6.41 -21.46
CA SER A 63 21.76 5.89 -22.71
C SER A 63 22.77 5.78 -23.85
N ALA A 64 23.67 6.76 -23.98
CA ALA A 64 24.69 6.73 -25.01
C ALA A 64 25.68 5.57 -24.80
N ILE A 65 26.00 5.26 -23.54
CA ILE A 65 26.98 4.24 -23.16
C ILE A 65 26.35 2.83 -23.16
N TYR A 66 25.23 2.64 -22.44
CA TYR A 66 24.61 1.33 -22.18
C TYR A 66 23.40 1.04 -23.07
N GLY A 67 23.02 1.94 -23.96
CA GLY A 67 21.82 1.84 -24.79
C GLY A 67 20.59 2.42 -24.09
N THR A 68 19.59 2.77 -24.90
CA THR A 68 18.30 3.25 -24.38
C THR A 68 17.43 2.06 -24.03
N LEU A 69 16.74 2.15 -22.89
CA LEU A 69 15.77 1.15 -22.47
C LEU A 69 14.36 1.54 -22.89
N LYS A 70 13.59 0.55 -23.33
CA LYS A 70 12.17 0.70 -23.63
C LYS A 70 11.38 -0.39 -22.92
N SER A 71 10.29 0.00 -22.29
CA SER A 71 9.37 -0.91 -21.64
C SER A 71 8.02 -0.91 -22.36
N GLU A 72 7.42 -2.08 -22.50
CA GLU A 72 6.12 -2.25 -23.15
C GLU A 72 5.30 -3.30 -22.40
N ILE A 73 3.97 -3.14 -22.45
CA ILE A 73 3.02 -4.13 -21.96
C ILE A 73 2.11 -4.60 -23.09
N SER A 74 1.92 -5.91 -23.18
CA SER A 74 1.05 -6.53 -24.18
C SER A 74 0.43 -7.82 -23.66
N LEU A 75 -0.55 -8.36 -24.39
CA LEU A 75 -1.02 -9.72 -24.18
C LEU A 75 -0.42 -10.63 -25.25
N THR A 76 0.22 -11.72 -24.83
CA THR A 76 0.82 -12.67 -25.77
C THR A 76 -0.23 -13.55 -26.44
N ALA A 77 0.16 -14.23 -27.51
CA ALA A 77 -0.65 -15.29 -28.12
C ALA A 77 -0.95 -16.46 -27.14
N SER A 78 -0.08 -16.68 -26.15
CA SER A 78 -0.29 -17.64 -25.05
C SER A 78 -1.15 -17.08 -23.91
N LYS A 79 -1.72 -15.87 -24.08
CA LYS A 79 -2.54 -15.16 -23.11
C LYS A 79 -1.83 -14.97 -21.76
N ALA A 80 -0.57 -14.54 -21.78
CA ALA A 80 0.09 -13.99 -20.61
C ALA A 80 0.11 -12.46 -20.71
N LEU A 81 0.09 -11.76 -19.57
CA LEU A 81 0.46 -10.35 -19.52
C LEU A 81 1.98 -10.28 -19.66
N ASN A 82 2.45 -9.84 -20.83
CA ASN A 82 3.86 -9.70 -21.12
C ASN A 82 4.30 -8.27 -20.81
N TYR A 83 5.26 -8.16 -19.90
CA TYR A 83 6.01 -6.95 -19.62
C TYR A 83 7.41 -7.13 -20.19
N LYS A 84 7.68 -6.43 -21.29
CA LYS A 84 8.91 -6.53 -22.05
C LYS A 84 9.77 -5.31 -21.78
N THR A 85 11.03 -5.56 -21.45
CA THR A 85 12.07 -4.53 -21.44
C THR A 85 13.11 -4.88 -22.47
N SER A 86 13.40 -3.94 -23.39
CA SER A 86 14.43 -4.08 -24.40
C SER A 86 15.47 -2.97 -24.28
N ARG A 87 16.71 -3.30 -24.63
CA ARG A 87 17.84 -2.38 -24.72
C ARG A 87 18.28 -2.24 -26.17
N ASP A 88 18.28 -1.03 -26.67
CA ASP A 88 18.80 -0.74 -28.01
C ASP A 88 20.32 -0.91 -28.08
N SER A 89 20.83 -1.23 -29.27
CA SER A 89 22.27 -1.38 -29.50
C SER A 89 23.04 -0.10 -29.17
N CYS A 90 24.05 -0.22 -28.31
CA CYS A 90 24.92 0.87 -27.87
C CYS A 90 25.76 1.45 -29.03
N LEU A 91 26.05 2.76 -28.97
CA LEU A 91 26.94 3.44 -29.93
C LEU A 91 28.43 3.22 -29.62
N PHE A 92 28.77 2.82 -28.39
CA PHE A 92 30.13 2.62 -27.93
C PHE A 92 30.47 1.13 -27.76
N PRO A 93 31.65 0.66 -28.19
CA PRO A 93 32.03 -0.75 -28.08
C PRO A 93 32.09 -1.21 -26.61
N CYS A 94 31.52 -2.38 -26.35
CA CYS A 94 31.38 -2.95 -25.01
C CYS A 94 32.70 -3.19 -24.24
N SER A 95 33.85 -3.01 -24.88
CA SER A 95 35.17 -3.16 -24.28
C SER A 95 35.57 -2.00 -23.36
N LEU A 96 34.83 -0.87 -23.36
CA LEU A 96 35.11 0.29 -22.52
C LEU A 96 34.28 0.33 -21.22
N PHE A 97 33.31 -0.57 -21.05
CA PHE A 97 32.39 -0.57 -19.90
C PHE A 97 33.06 -0.56 -18.51
N PRO A 98 34.12 -1.37 -18.23
CA PRO A 98 34.75 -1.35 -16.90
C PRO A 98 35.44 0.00 -16.58
N VAL A 99 35.97 0.67 -17.61
CA VAL A 99 36.64 1.97 -17.47
C VAL A 99 35.62 3.08 -17.28
N VAL A 100 34.51 3.01 -18.01
CA VAL A 100 33.40 3.97 -17.92
C VAL A 100 32.64 3.82 -16.61
N ASP A 101 32.41 2.59 -16.12
CA ASP A 101 31.88 2.32 -14.78
C ASP A 101 32.76 2.99 -13.72
N THR A 102 34.08 2.82 -13.82
CA THR A 102 35.04 3.42 -12.86
C THR A 102 35.05 4.95 -12.96
N ILE A 103 34.98 5.53 -14.17
CA ILE A 103 34.95 6.99 -14.38
C ILE A 103 33.62 7.60 -13.91
N LEU A 104 32.48 6.96 -14.16
CA LEU A 104 31.18 7.42 -13.66
C LEU A 104 31.06 7.23 -12.15
N GLN A 105 31.67 6.18 -11.58
CA GLN A 105 31.75 5.97 -10.15
C GLN A 105 32.67 7.01 -9.46
N SER A 106 33.77 7.42 -10.11
CA SER A 106 34.76 8.38 -9.55
C SER A 106 34.50 9.85 -9.88
N GLY A 107 33.84 10.15 -11.01
CA GLY A 107 33.56 11.51 -11.50
C GLY A 107 32.33 12.17 -10.85
N VAL A 108 31.53 11.42 -10.08
CA VAL A 108 30.33 11.91 -9.36
C VAL A 108 30.68 12.48 -7.97
N ASN A 109 31.93 12.87 -7.73
CA ASN A 109 32.32 13.66 -6.56
C ASN A 109 32.01 15.16 -6.75
N GLY A 110 30.71 15.47 -6.84
CA GLY A 110 30.17 16.84 -6.84
C GLY A 110 29.22 17.08 -5.66
N TYR A 111 29.80 17.54 -4.54
CA TYR A 111 29.21 18.27 -3.41
C TYR A 111 27.92 17.74 -2.72
N THR A 112 28.14 17.12 -1.55
CA THR A 112 27.48 17.29 -0.22
C THR A 112 25.96 17.26 -0.01
N VAL A 113 25.11 17.19 -1.04
CA VAL A 113 23.63 17.09 -0.82
C VAL A 113 23.06 15.70 -1.20
N ASN A 114 23.84 14.85 -1.89
CA ASN A 114 23.45 13.50 -2.31
C ASN A 114 24.15 12.34 -1.57
N LEU A 115 25.11 12.62 -0.68
CA LEU A 115 25.93 11.59 -0.02
C LEU A 115 25.12 10.64 0.88
N THR A 116 24.06 11.12 1.54
CA THR A 116 23.17 10.28 2.37
C THR A 116 22.12 9.52 1.55
N LYS A 117 21.69 10.02 0.39
CA LYS A 117 20.73 9.33 -0.50
C LYS A 117 21.36 8.19 -1.33
N SER A 118 22.70 8.03 -1.30
CA SER A 118 23.45 7.08 -2.14
C SER A 118 24.06 5.90 -1.38
N LEU A 119 24.02 5.86 -0.04
CA LEU A 119 24.67 4.79 0.74
C LEU A 119 23.85 3.50 0.73
N GLU A 120 22.53 3.59 0.85
CA GLU A 120 21.65 2.42 0.86
C GLU A 120 21.66 1.67 -0.48
N THR A 121 21.52 2.40 -1.59
CA THR A 121 21.62 1.81 -2.92
C THR A 121 22.99 1.18 -3.14
N HIS A 122 24.06 1.82 -2.66
CA HIS A 122 25.42 1.26 -2.74
C HIS A 122 25.56 -0.04 -1.95
N ARG A 123 25.15 -0.07 -0.67
CA ARG A 123 25.15 -1.30 0.16
C ARG A 123 24.31 -2.40 -0.47
N PHE A 124 23.16 -2.06 -1.06
CA PHE A 124 22.30 -3.04 -1.72
C PHE A 124 23.01 -3.64 -2.94
N CYS A 125 23.58 -2.79 -3.78
CA CYS A 125 24.35 -3.20 -4.96
C CYS A 125 25.55 -4.07 -4.58
N GLU A 126 26.27 -3.72 -3.51
CA GLU A 126 27.36 -4.52 -2.97
C GLU A 126 26.88 -5.90 -2.49
N ALA A 127 25.85 -5.94 -1.64
CA ALA A 127 25.27 -7.18 -1.12
C ALA A 127 24.65 -8.07 -2.22
N ALA A 128 24.16 -7.44 -3.30
CA ALA A 128 23.61 -8.13 -4.46
C ALA A 128 24.64 -8.44 -5.55
N SER A 129 25.88 -7.94 -5.42
CA SER A 129 26.92 -8.00 -6.45
C SER A 129 26.47 -7.42 -7.80
N ILE A 130 25.70 -6.32 -7.76
CA ILE A 130 25.20 -5.58 -8.93
C ILE A 130 26.04 -4.31 -9.09
N PRO A 131 26.48 -3.94 -10.31
CA PRO A 131 27.13 -2.65 -10.53
C PRO A 131 26.21 -1.48 -10.16
N LEU A 132 26.67 -0.60 -9.27
CA LEU A 132 25.86 0.53 -8.76
C LEU A 132 25.30 1.41 -9.88
N ILE A 133 26.12 1.70 -10.89
CA ILE A 133 25.73 2.55 -12.02
C ILE A 133 24.61 1.91 -12.84
N HIS A 134 24.67 0.59 -13.07
CA HIS A 134 23.58 -0.13 -13.73
C HIS A 134 22.29 -0.02 -12.93
N TYR A 135 22.33 -0.33 -11.63
CA TYR A 135 21.12 -0.32 -10.81
C TYR A 135 20.50 1.09 -10.73
N ARG A 136 21.31 2.12 -10.51
CA ARG A 136 20.83 3.51 -10.32
C ARG A 136 20.29 4.13 -11.60
N GLU A 137 20.99 3.98 -12.72
CA GLU A 137 20.63 4.68 -13.96
C GLU A 137 19.60 3.89 -14.78
N GLN A 138 19.65 2.55 -14.79
CA GLN A 138 18.63 1.74 -15.44
C GLN A 138 17.24 1.97 -14.84
N GLN A 139 17.12 2.06 -13.51
CA GLN A 139 15.85 2.28 -12.83
C GLN A 139 15.18 3.62 -13.24
N ARG A 140 15.96 4.61 -13.69
CA ARG A 140 15.41 5.88 -14.20
C ARG A 140 14.80 5.76 -15.58
N GLN A 141 15.26 4.79 -16.36
CA GLN A 141 14.83 4.60 -17.74
C GLN A 141 13.80 3.48 -17.87
N THR A 142 13.82 2.50 -16.97
CA THR A 142 12.91 1.35 -17.01
C THR A 142 11.61 1.70 -16.29
N GLU A 143 10.53 1.72 -17.06
CA GLU A 143 9.20 1.83 -16.47
C GLU A 143 8.89 0.54 -15.71
N SER A 144 8.51 0.65 -14.45
CA SER A 144 8.11 -0.51 -13.65
C SER A 144 6.66 -0.88 -13.92
N LEU A 145 6.34 -2.17 -13.93
CA LEU A 145 4.98 -2.70 -14.04
C LEU A 145 4.30 -2.71 -12.68
N TYR A 146 3.15 -2.04 -12.58
CA TYR A 146 2.30 -2.02 -11.40
C TYR A 146 1.05 -2.87 -11.63
N ILE A 147 0.73 -3.70 -10.64
CA ILE A 147 -0.51 -4.46 -10.56
C ILE A 147 -1.29 -3.97 -9.33
N CYS A 148 -2.41 -3.29 -9.57
CA CYS A 148 -3.20 -2.61 -8.54
C CYS A 148 -4.48 -3.38 -8.19
N GLY A 149 -5.19 -2.91 -7.16
CA GLY A 149 -6.48 -3.47 -6.73
C GLY A 149 -6.36 -4.61 -5.72
N LEU A 150 -5.15 -4.89 -5.23
CA LEU A 150 -4.93 -5.76 -4.08
C LEU A 150 -5.56 -5.12 -2.83
N ILE A 151 -6.02 -5.95 -1.90
CA ILE A 151 -6.66 -5.50 -0.66
C ILE A 151 -5.59 -5.34 0.43
N PRO A 152 -5.46 -4.15 1.06
CA PRO A 152 -4.56 -3.99 2.21
C PRO A 152 -4.93 -4.93 3.35
N MET A 153 -3.99 -5.74 3.82
CA MET A 153 -4.22 -6.72 4.90
C MET A 153 -3.03 -6.78 5.85
N VAL A 154 -3.29 -6.97 7.15
CA VAL A 154 -2.23 -7.26 8.13
C VAL A 154 -1.61 -8.63 7.87
N LYS A 155 -2.40 -9.61 7.41
CA LYS A 155 -1.92 -10.93 7.01
C LYS A 155 -2.57 -11.35 5.69
N CYS A 156 -1.77 -11.68 4.70
CA CYS A 156 -2.24 -12.21 3.42
C CYS A 156 -1.15 -13.01 2.70
N THR A 157 -1.57 -13.77 1.69
CA THR A 157 -0.67 -14.51 0.80
C THR A 157 -0.85 -14.01 -0.63
N TYR A 158 0.25 -13.58 -1.26
CA TYR A 158 0.32 -13.32 -2.69
C TYR A 158 0.72 -14.60 -3.41
N GLN A 159 -0.01 -14.95 -4.46
CA GLN A 159 0.24 -16.12 -5.29
C GLN A 159 0.61 -15.64 -6.70
N ILE A 160 1.81 -15.96 -7.15
CA ILE A 160 2.36 -15.42 -8.40
C ILE A 160 2.75 -16.58 -9.32
N SER A 161 2.25 -16.53 -10.55
CA SER A 161 2.58 -17.46 -11.62
C SER A 161 3.20 -16.71 -12.79
N MET A 162 4.44 -17.04 -13.14
CA MET A 162 5.17 -16.26 -14.15
C MET A 162 6.24 -17.06 -14.91
N ASN A 163 6.84 -16.42 -15.91
CA ASN A 163 8.06 -16.84 -16.59
C ASN A 163 8.98 -15.64 -16.84
N ILE A 164 10.28 -15.92 -16.99
CA ILE A 164 11.30 -14.96 -17.38
C ILE A 164 12.01 -15.48 -18.63
N LYS A 165 12.04 -14.65 -19.69
CA LYS A 165 12.86 -14.89 -20.88
C LYS A 165 13.90 -13.79 -21.00
N THR A 166 15.15 -14.17 -21.15
CA THR A 166 16.27 -13.23 -21.29
C THR A 166 17.37 -13.89 -22.11
N ASP A 167 18.17 -13.06 -22.79
CA ASP A 167 19.40 -13.47 -23.47
C ASP A 167 20.65 -13.41 -22.58
N ASP A 168 20.54 -12.90 -21.35
CA ASP A 168 21.63 -12.86 -20.39
C ASP A 168 21.14 -13.25 -18.99
N PHE A 169 21.61 -14.38 -18.46
CA PHE A 169 21.25 -14.89 -17.13
C PHE A 169 21.70 -13.99 -15.97
N GLN A 170 22.55 -12.98 -16.22
CA GLN A 170 22.82 -11.94 -15.21
C GLN A 170 21.64 -10.97 -15.03
N SER A 171 20.73 -10.89 -16.00
CA SER A 171 19.51 -10.08 -15.91
C SER A 171 18.56 -10.64 -14.87
N PHE A 172 17.78 -9.77 -14.24
CA PHE A 172 16.89 -10.15 -13.15
C PHE A 172 15.67 -9.23 -13.05
N VAL A 173 14.63 -9.73 -12.40
CA VAL A 173 13.43 -8.96 -12.07
C VAL A 173 13.46 -8.64 -10.58
N GLU A 174 13.27 -7.38 -10.24
CA GLU A 174 12.98 -6.97 -8.86
C GLU A 174 11.46 -6.95 -8.66
N LEU A 175 10.97 -7.79 -7.74
CA LEU A 175 9.59 -7.76 -7.25
C LEU A 175 9.56 -7.03 -5.90
N ASN A 176 8.92 -5.87 -5.90
CA ASN A 176 8.61 -5.12 -4.70
C ASN A 176 7.17 -5.44 -4.28
N SER A 177 7.05 -6.31 -3.28
CA SER A 177 5.80 -6.55 -2.56
C SER A 177 5.85 -5.85 -1.20
N PRO A 178 4.72 -5.68 -0.50
CA PRO A 178 4.72 -5.01 0.81
C PRO A 178 5.73 -5.63 1.78
N GLY A 179 6.64 -4.80 2.29
CA GLY A 179 7.71 -5.22 3.21
C GLY A 179 8.80 -6.11 2.59
N SER A 180 8.75 -6.45 1.30
CA SER A 180 9.71 -7.37 0.66
C SER A 180 10.43 -6.72 -0.51
N LYS A 181 11.71 -7.05 -0.67
CA LYS A 181 12.49 -6.75 -1.86
C LYS A 181 13.09 -8.06 -2.39
N LEU A 182 12.45 -8.61 -3.42
CA LEU A 182 12.76 -9.94 -3.96
C LEU A 182 13.44 -9.82 -5.33
N ILE A 183 14.63 -10.39 -5.49
CA ILE A 183 15.23 -10.61 -6.81
C ILE A 183 14.82 -11.98 -7.33
N ILE A 184 14.30 -12.01 -8.55
CA ILE A 184 13.93 -13.20 -9.31
C ILE A 184 14.88 -13.29 -10.50
N GLN A 185 15.69 -14.34 -10.55
CA GLN A 185 16.73 -14.49 -11.58
C GLN A 185 16.71 -15.90 -12.15
N LYS A 186 16.75 -15.99 -13.48
CA LYS A 186 16.99 -17.25 -14.18
C LYS A 186 18.50 -17.53 -14.19
N VAL A 187 18.93 -18.66 -13.64
CA VAL A 187 20.36 -19.01 -13.57
C VAL A 187 20.81 -19.98 -14.66
N ASP A 188 19.87 -20.71 -15.22
CA ASP A 188 20.01 -21.54 -16.41
C ASP A 188 18.62 -21.76 -17.02
N ASN A 189 18.51 -22.57 -18.07
CA ASN A 189 17.24 -22.78 -18.77
C ASN A 189 16.10 -23.32 -17.90
N ASP A 190 16.42 -24.08 -16.84
CA ASP A 190 15.46 -24.85 -16.06
C ASP A 190 15.35 -24.38 -14.60
N ASN A 191 16.15 -23.39 -14.19
CA ASN A 191 16.25 -23.00 -12.80
C ASN A 191 16.10 -21.50 -12.59
N VAL A 192 15.28 -21.16 -11.59
CA VAL A 192 15.08 -19.81 -11.11
C VAL A 192 15.49 -19.73 -9.64
N ILE A 193 16.14 -18.64 -9.29
CA ILE A 193 16.48 -18.29 -7.92
C ILE A 193 15.60 -17.12 -7.48
N LEU A 194 15.02 -17.27 -6.28
CA LEU A 194 14.35 -16.20 -5.55
C LEU A 194 15.24 -15.80 -4.37
N ARG A 195 15.67 -14.53 -4.33
CA ARG A 195 16.51 -14.00 -3.26
C ARG A 195 15.84 -12.83 -2.56
N SER A 196 15.44 -13.05 -1.32
CA SER A 196 14.80 -12.05 -0.46
C SER A 196 15.84 -11.27 0.30
N TYR A 197 15.87 -9.94 0.12
CA TYR A 197 16.79 -9.05 0.80
C TYR A 197 16.13 -8.38 2.01
N PHE A 198 16.92 -8.12 3.05
CA PHE A 198 16.47 -7.39 4.23
C PHE A 198 17.64 -6.71 4.95
N LYS A 199 17.35 -5.67 5.72
CA LYS A 199 18.32 -5.08 6.65
C LYS A 199 18.22 -5.77 8.01
N ASP A 200 19.37 -6.14 8.58
CA ASP A 200 19.45 -6.59 9.98
C ASP A 200 19.47 -5.39 10.95
N PHE A 201 19.51 -5.66 12.27
CA PHE A 201 19.53 -4.60 13.29
C PHE A 201 20.75 -3.68 13.23
N SER A 202 21.82 -4.08 12.53
CA SER A 202 22.99 -3.23 12.27
C SER A 202 22.86 -2.41 10.98
N GLU A 203 21.69 -2.46 10.34
CA GLU A 203 21.40 -1.86 9.03
C GLU A 203 22.25 -2.43 7.88
N GLU A 204 22.86 -3.60 8.10
CA GLU A 204 23.57 -4.35 7.07
C GLU A 204 22.57 -5.13 6.21
N ILE A 205 22.80 -5.14 4.90
CA ILE A 205 21.91 -5.83 3.97
C ILE A 205 22.28 -7.30 3.89
N ARG A 206 21.32 -8.15 4.27
CA ARG A 206 21.38 -9.61 4.24
C ARG A 206 20.41 -10.14 3.20
N SER A 207 20.53 -11.42 2.87
CA SER A 207 19.55 -12.10 2.05
C SER A 207 19.38 -13.57 2.41
N LYS A 208 18.22 -14.13 2.05
CA LYS A 208 17.98 -15.57 2.01
C LYS A 208 17.56 -15.97 0.60
N THR A 209 17.94 -17.17 0.21
CA THR A 209 17.77 -17.66 -1.16
C THR A 209 17.00 -18.98 -1.16
N ILE A 210 16.08 -19.12 -2.11
CA ILE A 210 15.40 -20.38 -2.43
C ILE A 210 15.45 -20.60 -3.95
N ARG A 211 15.46 -21.86 -4.39
CA ARG A 211 15.57 -22.24 -5.81
C ARG A 211 14.29 -22.94 -6.25
N ILE A 212 13.82 -22.63 -7.44
CA ILE A 212 12.76 -23.35 -8.14
C ILE A 212 13.41 -24.10 -9.31
N GLY A 213 13.35 -25.43 -9.27
CA GLY A 213 13.73 -26.28 -10.40
C GLY A 213 12.56 -26.49 -11.38
N ASN A 214 12.87 -26.99 -12.58
CA ASN A 214 11.90 -27.23 -13.66
C ASN A 214 11.09 -25.97 -14.05
N ALA A 215 11.73 -24.80 -14.00
CA ALA A 215 11.14 -23.48 -14.25
C ALA A 215 11.29 -23.02 -15.71
N ALA A 216 11.36 -23.95 -16.67
CA ALA A 216 11.66 -23.65 -18.07
C ALA A 216 10.60 -22.77 -18.75
N GLU A 217 9.31 -23.02 -18.47
CA GLU A 217 8.19 -22.35 -19.12
C GLU A 217 7.32 -21.51 -18.18
N LYS A 218 7.10 -22.01 -16.97
CA LYS A 218 6.24 -21.39 -15.97
C LYS A 218 6.70 -21.86 -14.59
N PHE A 219 6.73 -20.94 -13.64
CA PHE A 219 6.97 -21.26 -12.25
C PHE A 219 6.02 -20.46 -11.35
N ASP A 220 5.66 -21.07 -10.23
CA ASP A 220 4.78 -20.47 -9.24
C ASP A 220 5.50 -20.37 -7.89
N PHE A 221 5.17 -19.32 -7.15
CA PHE A 221 5.63 -19.13 -5.78
C PHE A 221 4.62 -18.27 -5.01
N GLU A 222 4.70 -18.35 -3.68
CA GLU A 222 3.87 -17.57 -2.78
C GLU A 222 4.73 -16.62 -1.93
N ILE A 223 4.18 -15.46 -1.61
CA ILE A 223 4.73 -14.55 -0.60
C ILE A 223 3.67 -14.34 0.48
N LYS A 224 3.91 -14.87 1.68
CA LYS A 224 3.07 -14.64 2.86
C LYS A 224 3.57 -13.42 3.60
N PHE A 225 2.76 -12.38 3.64
CA PHE A 225 3.01 -11.14 4.36
C PHE A 225 2.43 -11.25 5.77
N ASP A 226 3.24 -10.95 6.79
CA ASP A 226 2.80 -10.85 8.19
C ASP A 226 3.22 -9.49 8.76
N GLY A 227 2.27 -8.55 8.77
CA GLY A 227 2.43 -7.20 9.31
C GLY A 227 2.37 -7.10 10.82
N TYR A 228 1.99 -8.17 11.52
CA TYR A 228 2.09 -8.26 12.97
C TYR A 228 3.52 -8.65 13.39
N ASN A 229 4.04 -9.74 12.80
CA ASN A 229 5.40 -10.21 13.07
C ASN A 229 6.48 -9.46 12.28
N LYS A 230 6.09 -8.60 11.32
CA LYS A 230 6.97 -7.85 10.41
C LYS A 230 7.88 -8.74 9.57
N THR A 231 7.32 -9.83 9.03
CA THR A 231 8.05 -10.82 8.25
C THR A 231 7.39 -11.14 6.92
N ASN A 232 8.18 -11.60 5.97
CA ASN A 232 7.74 -12.22 4.75
C ASN A 232 8.22 -13.68 4.70
N THR A 233 7.33 -14.58 4.29
CA THR A 233 7.66 -15.98 4.00
C THR A 233 7.48 -16.24 2.52
N ILE A 234 8.54 -16.68 1.84
CA ILE A 234 8.48 -17.05 0.42
C ILE A 234 8.44 -18.57 0.35
N CYS A 235 7.42 -19.11 -0.31
CA CYS A 235 7.19 -20.55 -0.46
C CYS A 235 7.23 -20.95 -1.94
N THR A 236 7.73 -22.15 -2.22
CA THR A 236 7.72 -22.79 -3.53
C THR A 236 6.79 -24.00 -3.53
N ASN A 237 6.34 -24.44 -4.71
CA ASN A 237 5.37 -25.54 -4.86
C ASN A 237 5.82 -26.89 -4.27
N ASP A 238 7.13 -27.10 -4.13
CA ASP A 238 7.73 -28.28 -3.51
C ASP A 238 7.72 -28.25 -1.96
N GLY A 239 7.15 -27.19 -1.37
CA GLY A 239 7.01 -27.01 0.08
C GLY A 239 8.23 -26.36 0.74
N ASN A 240 9.29 -26.05 0.00
CA ASN A 240 10.42 -25.30 0.53
C ASN A 240 10.02 -23.85 0.82
N PHE A 241 10.62 -23.26 1.87
CA PHE A 241 10.34 -21.87 2.22
C PHE A 241 11.54 -21.16 2.86
N ILE A 242 11.55 -19.83 2.75
CA ILE A 242 12.44 -18.94 3.50
C ILE A 242 11.62 -17.89 4.23
N VAL A 243 12.00 -17.57 5.47
CA VAL A 243 11.40 -16.49 6.27
C VAL A 243 12.43 -15.37 6.44
N THR A 244 12.07 -14.15 6.08
CA THR A 244 12.89 -12.94 6.28
C THR A 244 12.07 -11.87 7.03
N PRO A 245 12.71 -11.01 7.82
CA PRO A 245 12.04 -9.79 8.28
C PRO A 245 11.71 -8.89 7.08
N PHE A 246 10.92 -7.82 7.32
CA PHE A 246 10.71 -6.79 6.31
C PHE A 246 12.02 -6.15 5.86
N TYR A 247 12.08 -5.63 4.62
CA TYR A 247 13.31 -5.07 4.08
C TYR A 247 13.87 -3.92 4.93
N SER A 248 13.01 -3.03 5.40
CA SER A 248 13.35 -1.79 6.10
C SER A 248 13.36 -1.96 7.62
N THR A 249 14.47 -1.61 8.27
CA THR A 249 14.61 -1.60 9.73
C THR A 249 13.60 -0.66 10.40
N ASP A 250 13.30 0.47 9.77
CA ASP A 250 12.31 1.41 10.27
C ASP A 250 10.94 0.76 10.34
N ARG A 251 10.52 0.08 9.26
CA ARG A 251 9.23 -0.63 9.20
C ARG A 251 9.18 -1.82 10.17
N GLN A 252 10.29 -2.53 10.36
CA GLN A 252 10.40 -3.62 11.35
C GLN A 252 10.18 -3.13 12.79
N ARG A 253 10.58 -1.89 13.10
CA ARG A 253 10.58 -1.32 14.45
C ARG A 253 9.34 -0.47 14.78
N LEU A 254 8.40 -0.31 13.84
CA LEU A 254 7.19 0.47 14.11
C LEU A 254 6.39 -0.14 15.27
N PRO A 255 5.93 0.68 16.24
CA PRO A 255 5.29 0.19 17.47
C PRO A 255 3.83 -0.23 17.25
N TYR A 256 3.31 -0.10 16.03
CA TYR A 256 1.95 -0.44 15.65
C TYR A 256 1.95 -1.46 14.51
N ILE A 257 0.81 -2.13 14.35
CA ILE A 257 0.60 -3.17 13.35
C ILE A 257 0.80 -2.61 11.92
N ASP A 258 1.47 -3.39 11.07
CA ASP A 258 1.62 -3.09 9.65
C ASP A 258 0.52 -3.75 8.82
N PHE A 259 0.25 -3.19 7.65
CA PHE A 259 -0.60 -3.83 6.65
C PHE A 259 0.02 -3.67 5.26
N SER A 260 -0.41 -4.53 4.35
CA SER A 260 0.12 -4.59 3.00
C SER A 260 -0.39 -3.45 2.13
N ASN A 261 0.34 -3.07 1.09
CA ASN A 261 -0.12 -2.06 0.12
C ASN A 261 -1.17 -2.65 -0.84
N GLY A 262 -1.95 -1.78 -1.50
CA GLY A 262 -2.95 -2.17 -2.49
C GLY A 262 -2.39 -2.47 -3.90
N TYR A 263 -1.08 -2.69 -4.02
CA TYR A 263 -0.39 -2.98 -5.27
C TYR A 263 0.92 -3.77 -5.04
N ILE A 264 1.43 -4.39 -6.11
CA ILE A 264 2.81 -4.90 -6.22
C ILE A 264 3.46 -4.37 -7.49
N LYS A 265 4.80 -4.33 -7.51
CA LYS A 265 5.58 -3.77 -8.61
C LYS A 265 6.70 -4.69 -9.08
N PHE A 266 6.84 -4.83 -10.39
CA PHE A 266 7.93 -5.54 -11.05
C PHE A 266 8.81 -4.55 -11.82
N THR A 267 10.12 -4.66 -11.66
CA THR A 267 11.11 -3.84 -12.39
C THR A 267 12.14 -4.75 -13.04
N SER A 268 12.29 -4.64 -14.35
CA SER A 268 13.23 -5.45 -15.12
C SER A 268 14.62 -4.81 -15.18
N PHE A 269 15.66 -5.56 -14.82
CA PHE A 269 17.06 -5.15 -14.94
C PHE A 269 17.78 -6.02 -15.97
N ILE A 270 18.25 -5.39 -17.04
CA ILE A 270 19.04 -6.05 -18.09
C ILE A 270 20.51 -5.89 -17.69
N ALA A 271 21.20 -6.99 -17.43
CA ALA A 271 22.61 -6.94 -17.04
C ALA A 271 23.53 -7.35 -18.21
N GLY A 272 24.83 -7.14 -18.03
CA GLY A 272 25.86 -7.63 -18.94
C GLY A 272 25.65 -7.18 -20.39
N LYS A 273 25.61 -8.15 -21.30
CA LYS A 273 25.42 -7.92 -22.75
C LYS A 273 23.98 -8.19 -23.19
N GLY A 274 23.08 -8.45 -22.25
CA GLY A 274 21.67 -8.69 -22.53
C GLY A 274 21.04 -7.54 -23.31
N THR A 275 20.11 -7.90 -24.19
CA THR A 275 19.34 -6.96 -25.01
C THR A 275 17.85 -7.00 -24.65
N TYR A 276 17.39 -8.02 -23.93
CA TYR A 276 16.01 -8.08 -23.45
C TYR A 276 15.82 -8.86 -22.14
N LEU A 277 14.74 -8.50 -21.44
CA LEU A 277 14.19 -9.23 -20.31
C LEU A 277 12.67 -9.13 -20.38
N ASP A 278 12.04 -10.25 -20.72
CA ASP A 278 10.59 -10.38 -20.84
C ASP A 278 10.04 -11.14 -19.63
N VAL A 279 9.00 -10.57 -19.02
CA VAL A 279 8.27 -11.15 -17.90
C VAL A 279 6.88 -11.51 -18.39
N ASP A 280 6.57 -12.81 -18.43
CA ASP A 280 5.24 -13.30 -18.76
C ASP A 280 4.51 -13.63 -17.45
N LEU A 281 3.49 -12.84 -17.09
CA LEU A 281 2.63 -13.08 -15.93
C LEU A 281 1.39 -13.87 -16.37
N TYR A 282 1.19 -15.06 -15.79
CA TYR A 282 0.03 -15.91 -16.07
C TYR A 282 -1.12 -15.64 -15.10
N SER A 283 -0.81 -15.48 -13.81
CA SER A 283 -1.81 -15.13 -12.80
C SER A 283 -1.19 -14.45 -11.59
N ILE A 284 -1.97 -13.55 -10.98
CA ILE A 284 -1.68 -12.98 -9.66
C ILE A 284 -2.93 -13.15 -8.80
N GLY A 285 -2.76 -13.75 -7.63
CA GLY A 285 -3.80 -13.92 -6.62
C GLY A 285 -3.41 -13.33 -5.27
N GLN A 286 -4.40 -12.97 -4.47
CA GLN A 286 -4.23 -12.62 -3.06
C GLN A 286 -5.29 -13.35 -2.24
N THR A 287 -4.85 -13.97 -1.16
CA THR A 287 -5.72 -14.70 -0.24
C THR A 287 -5.44 -14.35 1.21
N ALA A 288 -6.39 -14.64 2.09
CA ALA A 288 -6.22 -14.57 3.54
C ALA A 288 -6.97 -15.71 4.23
N ASP A 289 -6.60 -15.99 5.49
CA ASP A 289 -7.36 -16.94 6.31
C ASP A 289 -8.78 -16.42 6.51
N ARG A 290 -9.76 -17.31 6.31
CA ARG A 290 -11.17 -16.99 6.43
C ARG A 290 -11.72 -17.51 7.74
N LYS A 291 -12.42 -16.65 8.46
CA LYS A 291 -13.34 -17.04 9.54
C LYS A 291 -14.78 -16.87 9.09
N PHE A 292 -15.74 -17.25 9.92
CA PHE A 292 -17.15 -16.99 9.64
C PHE A 292 -17.42 -15.49 9.43
N ILE A 293 -16.83 -14.63 10.25
CA ILE A 293 -16.73 -13.18 10.04
C ILE A 293 -15.26 -12.81 9.95
N THR A 294 -14.84 -12.30 8.80
CA THR A 294 -13.46 -11.92 8.52
C THR A 294 -13.41 -10.42 8.27
N ALA A 295 -12.65 -9.67 9.07
CA ALA A 295 -12.35 -8.27 8.75
C ALA A 295 -11.38 -8.22 7.56
N ILE A 296 -11.69 -7.39 6.57
CA ILE A 296 -10.90 -7.19 5.35
C ILE A 296 -10.61 -5.71 5.16
N GLY A 297 -9.49 -5.39 4.51
CA GLY A 297 -9.17 -4.00 4.18
C GLY A 297 -10.01 -3.51 3.01
N SER A 298 -9.77 -2.27 2.60
CA SER A 298 -10.49 -1.68 1.47
C SER A 298 -9.52 -1.13 0.44
N ASN A 299 -9.63 -1.64 -0.80
CA ASN A 299 -8.97 -1.05 -1.97
C ASN A 299 -9.81 0.10 -2.58
N LYS A 300 -10.85 0.54 -1.87
CA LYS A 300 -11.76 1.63 -2.28
C LYS A 300 -11.58 2.90 -1.44
N ILE A 301 -10.51 2.99 -0.67
CA ILE A 301 -10.14 4.18 0.09
C ILE A 301 -8.67 4.56 -0.15
N LEU A 302 -8.39 5.84 -0.26
CA LEU A 302 -7.06 6.40 -0.51
C LEU A 302 -6.77 7.52 0.50
N ALA A 303 -5.58 7.52 1.11
CA ALA A 303 -5.17 8.61 1.99
C ALA A 303 -4.64 9.82 1.21
N PHE A 304 -5.13 11.01 1.54
CA PHE A 304 -4.65 12.29 1.04
C PHE A 304 -4.43 13.29 2.19
N GLY A 305 -3.46 14.19 2.02
CA GLY A 305 -3.37 15.34 2.90
C GLY A 305 -2.57 16.52 2.35
N LEU A 306 -2.58 17.60 3.13
CA LEU A 306 -1.92 18.86 2.85
C LEU A 306 -0.84 19.11 3.90
N ASP A 307 0.39 19.33 3.45
CA ASP A 307 1.39 20.03 4.26
C ASP A 307 1.04 21.50 4.20
N GLY A 308 0.74 22.10 5.34
CA GLY A 308 0.20 23.46 5.39
C GLY A 308 0.19 23.99 6.82
N PRO A 309 -0.68 24.93 7.19
CA PRO A 309 -1.70 25.52 6.33
C PRO A 309 -1.07 26.54 5.36
N HIS A 310 -1.46 26.49 4.09
CA HIS A 310 -1.11 27.50 3.07
C HIS A 310 -2.22 28.54 2.91
N ALA A 311 -1.85 29.75 2.48
CA ALA A 311 -2.76 30.88 2.34
C ALA A 311 -4.08 30.44 1.67
N ARG A 312 -5.22 30.86 2.26
CA ARG A 312 -6.54 30.35 1.91
C ARG A 312 -6.85 30.41 0.41
N ASP A 313 -6.42 31.46 -0.27
CA ASP A 313 -6.59 31.68 -1.71
C ASP A 313 -5.80 30.71 -2.60
N THR A 314 -4.93 29.88 -2.01
CA THR A 314 -4.11 28.87 -2.69
C THR A 314 -4.59 27.42 -2.49
N THR A 315 -5.55 27.19 -1.59
CA THR A 315 -6.03 25.85 -1.23
C THR A 315 -7.55 25.69 -1.17
N GLU A 316 -8.31 26.77 -0.91
CA GLU A 316 -9.74 26.71 -0.65
C GLU A 316 -10.54 26.12 -1.82
N GLN A 317 -10.22 26.44 -3.07
CA GLN A 317 -11.00 25.94 -4.20
C GLN A 317 -10.78 24.43 -4.41
N GLY A 318 -9.56 23.95 -4.26
CA GLY A 318 -9.21 22.54 -4.30
C GLY A 318 -9.86 21.76 -3.17
N ILE A 319 -9.80 22.28 -1.94
CA ILE A 319 -10.49 21.68 -0.77
C ILE A 319 -12.00 21.61 -1.03
N ARG A 320 -12.62 22.71 -1.48
CA ARG A 320 -14.05 22.72 -1.83
C ARG A 320 -14.39 21.72 -2.93
N TYR A 321 -13.52 21.58 -3.94
CA TYR A 321 -13.73 20.59 -5.01
C TYR A 321 -13.71 19.17 -4.45
N LEU A 322 -12.73 18.86 -3.59
CA LEU A 322 -12.63 17.57 -2.91
C LEU A 322 -13.88 17.28 -2.07
N ASN A 323 -14.27 18.22 -1.19
CA ASN A 323 -15.46 18.10 -0.33
C ASN A 323 -16.75 17.95 -1.16
N SER A 324 -16.87 18.61 -2.31
CA SER A 324 -18.05 18.49 -3.19
C SER A 324 -18.28 17.07 -3.75
N LYS A 325 -17.26 16.21 -3.65
CA LYS A 325 -17.29 14.79 -4.02
C LYS A 325 -17.37 13.87 -2.80
N ASN A 326 -17.70 14.40 -1.62
CA ASN A 326 -17.70 13.68 -0.34
C ASN A 326 -16.35 13.07 0.03
N ASN A 327 -15.27 13.73 -0.39
CA ASN A 327 -13.90 13.32 -0.08
C ASN A 327 -13.31 14.28 0.95
N ILE A 328 -12.42 13.77 1.80
CA ILE A 328 -11.76 14.51 2.88
C ILE A 328 -10.27 14.14 2.93
N GLY A 329 -9.50 14.85 3.76
CA GLY A 329 -8.08 14.55 3.94
C GLY A 329 -7.56 14.90 5.33
N THR A 330 -6.25 14.83 5.49
CA THR A 330 -5.52 15.31 6.67
C THR A 330 -4.85 16.66 6.36
N ILE A 331 -4.89 17.62 7.28
CA ILE A 331 -4.00 18.78 7.24
C ILE A 331 -2.89 18.55 8.26
N TRP A 332 -1.64 18.45 7.80
CA TRP A 332 -0.48 18.48 8.68
C TRP A 332 -0.09 19.93 8.93
N PHE A 333 -0.48 20.45 10.08
CA PHE A 333 -0.28 21.84 10.47
C PHE A 333 1.18 22.08 10.85
N ASP A 334 1.86 22.85 10.01
CA ASP A 334 3.16 23.45 10.22
C ASP A 334 3.06 24.54 11.27
N ILE A 335 3.88 24.39 12.31
CA ILE A 335 3.80 25.20 13.52
C ILE A 335 4.14 26.66 13.20
N GLU A 336 5.25 26.91 12.50
CA GLU A 336 5.67 28.25 12.10
C GLU A 336 4.67 28.92 11.15
N LEU A 337 4.06 28.16 10.24
CA LEU A 337 3.02 28.71 9.36
C LEU A 337 1.76 29.05 10.16
N LEU A 338 1.32 28.17 11.06
CA LEU A 338 0.11 28.36 11.86
C LEU A 338 0.19 29.57 12.80
N GLU A 339 1.38 29.89 13.32
CA GLU A 339 1.64 31.11 14.11
C GLU A 339 1.33 32.41 13.36
N GLN A 340 1.44 32.40 12.04
CA GLN A 340 1.28 33.59 11.20
C GLN A 340 -0.16 33.79 10.72
N TYR A 341 -1.09 32.90 11.09
CA TYR A 341 -2.46 32.94 10.59
C TYR A 341 -3.31 34.02 11.26
N SER A 342 -4.16 34.65 10.44
CA SER A 342 -5.22 35.51 10.95
C SER A 342 -6.29 34.69 11.69
N GLU A 343 -6.97 35.29 12.66
CA GLU A 343 -8.05 34.59 13.37
C GLU A 343 -9.17 34.14 12.41
N THR A 344 -9.46 34.93 11.37
CA THR A 344 -10.44 34.57 10.34
C THR A 344 -10.04 33.30 9.56
N ASP A 345 -8.75 33.15 9.24
CA ASP A 345 -8.28 31.94 8.56
C ASP A 345 -8.18 30.74 9.53
N LEU A 346 -7.87 30.97 10.81
CA LEU A 346 -7.96 29.94 11.84
C LEU A 346 -9.39 29.44 12.03
N GLU A 347 -10.39 30.32 12.04
CA GLU A 347 -11.80 29.94 12.09
C GLU A 347 -12.21 29.07 10.90
N TYR A 348 -11.71 29.38 9.69
CA TYR A 348 -11.91 28.54 8.52
C TYR A 348 -11.29 27.14 8.71
N LEU A 349 -10.04 27.06 9.15
CA LEU A 349 -9.36 25.78 9.40
C LEU A 349 -10.06 24.96 10.49
N ARG A 350 -10.48 25.59 11.59
CA ARG A 350 -11.28 24.94 12.63
C ARG A 350 -12.60 24.41 12.07
N SER A 351 -13.28 25.17 11.21
CA SER A 351 -14.51 24.73 10.54
C SER A 351 -14.28 23.52 9.63
N LEU A 352 -13.18 23.45 8.88
CA LEU A 352 -12.86 22.26 8.08
C LEU A 352 -12.75 21.00 8.97
N VAL A 353 -12.15 21.15 10.14
CA VAL A 353 -11.92 20.05 11.08
C VAL A 353 -13.21 19.64 11.80
N THR A 354 -14.00 20.60 12.28
CA THR A 354 -15.20 20.32 13.10
C THR A 354 -16.43 20.02 12.27
N ASN A 355 -16.62 20.71 11.14
CA ASN A 355 -17.84 20.61 10.33
C ASN A 355 -17.63 19.72 9.10
N ASP A 356 -16.45 19.77 8.47
CA ASP A 356 -16.15 19.00 7.25
C ASP A 356 -15.31 17.74 7.53
N SER A 357 -15.13 17.40 8.81
CA SER A 357 -14.46 16.17 9.28
C SER A 357 -13.02 15.97 8.81
N TRP A 358 -12.33 17.04 8.41
CA TRP A 358 -10.89 16.94 8.11
C TRP A 358 -10.10 16.46 9.33
N ASP A 359 -9.08 15.66 9.08
CA ASP A 359 -8.20 15.13 10.09
C ASP A 359 -7.04 16.11 10.37
N VAL A 360 -6.51 16.03 11.59
CA VAL A 360 -5.49 16.95 12.08
C VAL A 360 -4.20 16.16 12.25
N GLY A 361 -3.12 16.65 11.66
CA GLY A 361 -1.77 16.18 11.91
C GLY A 361 -0.81 17.31 12.22
N VAL A 362 0.40 16.97 12.61
CA VAL A 362 1.50 17.95 12.83
C VAL A 362 2.50 17.87 11.69
N HIS A 363 2.88 19.01 11.13
CA HIS A 363 4.11 19.15 10.35
C HIS A 363 5.12 19.90 11.22
N TYR A 364 6.18 19.25 11.69
CA TYR A 364 7.19 19.97 12.48
C TYR A 364 8.04 20.82 11.54
N SER A 365 8.12 22.13 11.80
CA SER A 365 8.90 23.09 11.02
C SER A 365 10.42 22.79 11.05
N GLU A 366 10.85 21.98 12.03
CA GLU A 366 12.23 21.54 12.19
C GLU A 366 12.54 20.20 11.55
N GLU A 367 13.77 20.04 11.04
CA GLU A 367 14.32 18.74 10.65
C GLU A 367 14.68 17.94 11.92
N LEU A 368 13.73 17.24 12.53
CA LEU A 368 13.90 16.57 13.84
C LEU A 368 15.18 15.72 13.98
N ASN A 369 15.64 15.06 12.91
CA ASN A 369 16.87 14.25 12.96
C ASN A 369 18.18 15.06 13.03
N ARG A 370 18.10 16.39 13.01
CA ARG A 370 19.22 17.30 13.28
C ARG A 370 19.32 17.69 14.75
N LEU A 371 18.29 17.41 15.53
CA LEU A 371 18.26 17.69 16.96
C LEU A 371 18.79 16.48 17.76
N PRO A 372 19.37 16.72 18.95
CA PRO A 372 19.48 15.69 19.97
C PRO A 372 18.11 15.05 20.25
N LEU A 373 18.09 13.74 20.49
CA LEU A 373 16.83 12.98 20.57
C LEU A 373 15.86 13.50 21.66
N GLU A 374 16.38 13.88 22.82
CA GLU A 374 15.57 14.46 23.91
C GLU A 374 14.97 15.82 23.54
N GLU A 375 15.72 16.63 22.79
CA GLU A 375 15.23 17.93 22.29
C GLU A 375 14.17 17.72 21.20
N ALA A 376 14.38 16.75 20.30
CA ALA A 376 13.38 16.37 19.30
C ALA A 376 12.06 15.92 19.95
N TYR A 377 12.12 15.17 21.06
CA TYR A 377 10.94 14.75 21.81
C TYR A 377 10.19 15.94 22.42
N LYS A 378 10.92 16.91 22.96
CA LYS A 378 10.32 18.15 23.46
C LYS A 378 9.60 18.92 22.34
N VAL A 379 10.24 19.06 21.18
CA VAL A 379 9.61 19.67 19.99
C VAL A 379 8.35 18.90 19.58
N ILE A 380 8.37 17.56 19.65
CA ILE A 380 7.22 16.71 19.36
C ILE A 380 6.03 17.04 20.27
N ASP A 381 6.26 17.07 21.58
CA ASP A 381 5.23 17.32 22.60
C ASP A 381 4.66 18.74 22.50
N GLU A 382 5.54 19.74 22.34
CA GLU A 382 5.16 21.15 22.24
C GLU A 382 4.35 21.40 20.96
N GLY A 383 4.78 20.87 19.81
CA GLY A 383 4.05 21.00 18.56
C GLY A 383 2.69 20.31 18.56
N TYR A 384 2.60 19.12 19.16
CA TYR A 384 1.32 18.42 19.34
C TYR A 384 0.34 19.26 20.18
N SER A 385 0.81 19.78 21.31
CA SER A 385 0.00 20.59 22.22
C SER A 385 -0.43 21.89 21.55
N TYR A 386 0.48 22.54 20.83
CA TYR A 386 0.22 23.78 20.10
C TYR A 386 -0.87 23.61 19.04
N VAL A 387 -0.76 22.59 18.19
CA VAL A 387 -1.78 22.33 17.16
C VAL A 387 -3.12 21.99 17.81
N TYR A 388 -3.13 21.19 18.88
CA TYR A 388 -4.36 20.87 19.60
C TYR A 388 -5.01 22.12 20.20
N GLU A 389 -4.26 23.02 20.83
CA GLU A 389 -4.76 24.27 21.41
C GLU A 389 -5.30 25.22 20.33
N LYS A 390 -4.63 25.32 19.18
CA LYS A 390 -5.01 26.24 18.11
C LYS A 390 -6.18 25.75 17.28
N ILE A 391 -6.25 24.45 16.97
CA ILE A 391 -7.26 23.86 16.08
C ILE A 391 -8.42 23.22 16.85
N GLY A 392 -8.20 22.81 18.10
CA GLY A 392 -9.22 22.23 18.97
C GLY A 392 -9.43 20.72 18.80
N LYS A 393 -8.62 20.04 17.98
CA LYS A 393 -8.65 18.58 17.79
C LYS A 393 -7.25 18.00 17.92
N LYS A 394 -7.14 16.88 18.64
CA LYS A 394 -5.87 16.21 18.87
C LYS A 394 -5.29 15.70 17.54
N PRO A 395 -4.02 16.01 17.23
CA PRO A 395 -3.37 15.45 16.07
C PRO A 395 -3.31 13.92 16.12
N THR A 396 -3.50 13.27 14.97
CA THR A 396 -3.56 11.81 14.83
C THR A 396 -2.39 11.25 14.02
N SER A 397 -1.69 12.11 13.28
CA SER A 397 -0.54 11.76 12.46
C SER A 397 0.45 12.91 12.36
N TRP A 398 1.67 12.63 11.91
CA TRP A 398 2.72 13.63 11.86
C TRP A 398 3.80 13.37 10.82
N CYS A 399 4.54 14.43 10.51
CA CYS A 399 5.76 14.44 9.69
C CYS A 399 6.66 15.61 10.11
N SER A 400 7.93 15.62 9.70
CA SER A 400 8.82 16.77 9.90
C SER A 400 9.31 17.37 8.58
N MET A 401 9.83 18.59 8.68
CA MET A 401 10.38 19.36 7.57
C MET A 401 11.32 18.50 6.71
N ARG A 402 11.04 18.48 5.40
CA ARG A 402 11.78 17.69 4.38
C ARG A 402 11.81 16.18 4.66
N ASN A 403 10.85 15.69 5.44
CA ASN A 403 10.76 14.31 5.92
C ASN A 403 12.05 13.88 6.66
N LYS A 404 12.61 14.78 7.46
CA LYS A 404 13.86 14.58 8.21
C LYS A 404 13.56 14.13 9.62
N ASP A 405 12.92 12.98 9.68
CA ASP A 405 12.55 12.28 10.89
C ASP A 405 13.09 10.84 10.85
N THR A 406 12.86 10.07 11.92
CA THR A 406 13.38 8.71 12.07
C THR A 406 12.34 7.84 12.77
N VAL A 407 12.53 6.52 12.70
CA VAL A 407 11.71 5.58 13.46
C VAL A 407 11.78 5.78 14.98
N ALA A 408 12.86 6.37 15.54
CA ALA A 408 12.92 6.67 16.97
C ALA A 408 11.87 7.72 17.36
N HIS A 409 11.72 8.77 16.54
CA HIS A 409 10.66 9.77 16.70
C HIS A 409 9.28 9.14 16.50
N ALA A 410 9.13 8.23 15.53
CA ALA A 410 7.86 7.53 15.29
C ALA A 410 7.41 6.67 16.47
N ILE A 411 8.36 5.97 17.11
CA ILE A 411 8.12 5.21 18.34
C ILE A 411 7.64 6.15 19.44
N TYR A 412 8.40 7.22 19.71
CA TYR A 412 8.06 8.17 20.76
C TYR A 412 6.68 8.82 20.57
N ALA A 413 6.42 9.36 19.37
CA ALA A 413 5.16 10.04 19.04
C ALA A 413 3.95 9.10 19.15
N TYR A 414 4.09 7.83 18.79
CA TYR A 414 3.01 6.87 18.92
C TYR A 414 2.78 6.46 20.38
N GLU A 415 3.84 6.10 21.11
CA GLU A 415 3.72 5.60 22.49
C GLU A 415 3.24 6.68 23.48
N ASN A 416 3.60 7.94 23.26
CA ASN A 416 3.26 9.04 24.16
C ASN A 416 2.02 9.83 23.71
N LEU A 417 1.80 9.96 22.40
CA LEU A 417 0.76 10.85 21.84
C LEU A 417 -0.25 10.13 20.94
N GLY A 418 -0.05 8.85 20.62
CA GLY A 418 -0.93 8.08 19.75
C GLY A 418 -0.89 8.49 18.28
N MET A 419 0.14 9.24 17.85
CA MET A 419 0.23 9.72 16.48
C MET A 419 0.91 8.74 15.53
N PHE A 420 0.34 8.56 14.34
CA PHE A 420 0.93 7.76 13.27
C PHE A 420 1.95 8.53 12.44
N TRP A 421 3.03 7.85 12.09
CA TRP A 421 4.10 8.45 11.30
C TRP A 421 3.77 8.38 9.80
N ARG A 422 3.66 9.55 9.15
CA ARG A 422 3.34 9.64 7.72
C ARG A 422 4.46 9.12 6.82
N ASN A 423 5.71 9.44 7.17
CA ASN A 423 6.86 9.28 6.28
C ASN A 423 7.45 7.87 6.27
N GLY A 424 6.95 6.91 7.05
CA GLY A 424 7.49 5.54 7.01
C GLY A 424 7.25 4.83 5.67
N ASP A 425 7.93 3.70 5.44
CA ASP A 425 7.65 2.78 4.31
C ASP A 425 6.26 2.12 4.38
N SER A 426 5.56 2.30 5.50
CA SER A 426 4.14 1.97 5.69
C SER A 426 3.20 3.13 5.32
N GLY A 427 3.75 4.31 5.00
CA GLY A 427 3.05 5.52 4.58
C GLY A 427 3.54 6.01 3.21
N ILE A 428 3.89 7.29 3.10
CA ILE A 428 4.19 7.93 1.81
C ILE A 428 5.51 7.46 1.17
N HIS A 429 6.45 6.89 1.96
CA HIS A 429 7.72 6.40 1.41
C HIS A 429 7.66 4.97 0.88
N ALA A 430 6.48 4.33 0.88
CA ALA A 430 6.27 3.07 0.17
C ALA A 430 6.69 3.16 -1.30
N GLU A 431 6.52 4.33 -1.94
CA GLU A 431 7.19 4.72 -3.17
C GLU A 431 8.00 6.01 -2.92
N ARG A 432 9.27 5.83 -2.52
CA ARG A 432 10.17 6.89 -2.00
C ARG A 432 10.22 8.18 -2.84
N ASP A 433 10.09 8.08 -4.16
CA ASP A 433 10.23 9.21 -5.08
C ASP A 433 8.89 9.81 -5.56
N ILE A 434 7.74 9.30 -5.08
CA ILE A 434 6.41 9.59 -5.64
C ILE A 434 5.38 10.06 -4.60
N GLY A 435 5.65 9.91 -3.30
CA GLY A 435 4.70 10.24 -2.23
C GLY A 435 4.14 11.68 -2.24
N ASN A 436 4.76 12.61 -2.97
CA ASN A 436 4.21 13.95 -3.21
C ASN A 436 3.42 14.01 -4.52
N LEU A 437 2.17 14.48 -4.47
CA LEU A 437 1.37 14.84 -5.63
C LEU A 437 1.78 16.26 -6.04
N ASP A 438 2.62 16.36 -7.06
CA ASP A 438 3.02 17.65 -7.63
C ASP A 438 3.17 17.57 -9.15
N ASP A 439 3.41 18.72 -9.76
CA ASP A 439 3.56 18.81 -11.21
C ASP A 439 4.75 18.00 -11.76
N THR A 440 5.76 17.72 -10.94
CA THR A 440 6.97 16.96 -11.31
C THR A 440 6.75 15.45 -11.25
N THR A 441 5.83 14.96 -10.41
CA THR A 441 5.43 13.55 -10.31
C THR A 441 4.16 13.23 -11.11
N TRP A 442 3.56 14.24 -11.76
CA TRP A 442 2.27 14.11 -12.45
C TRP A 442 2.21 13.00 -13.50
N GLU A 443 3.26 12.81 -14.31
CA GLU A 443 3.26 11.77 -15.36
C GLU A 443 3.06 10.36 -14.77
N TRP A 444 3.55 10.14 -13.55
CA TRP A 444 3.30 8.91 -12.82
C TRP A 444 1.88 8.90 -12.24
N TRP A 445 1.46 9.98 -11.57
CA TRP A 445 0.15 10.09 -10.93
C TRP A 445 -1.03 10.03 -11.92
N GLU A 446 -0.86 10.51 -13.15
CA GLU A 446 -1.86 10.40 -14.20
C GLU A 446 -2.18 8.94 -14.49
N LYS A 447 -1.15 8.10 -14.65
CA LYS A 447 -1.32 6.66 -14.90
C LYS A 447 -1.84 5.94 -13.66
N ALA A 448 -1.27 6.21 -12.49
CA ALA A 448 -1.64 5.57 -11.24
C ALA A 448 -3.09 5.85 -10.82
N SER A 449 -3.53 7.11 -10.89
CA SER A 449 -4.90 7.50 -10.53
C SER A 449 -5.94 6.91 -11.49
N ARG A 450 -5.64 6.85 -12.80
CA ARG A 450 -6.52 6.17 -13.78
C ARG A 450 -6.66 4.68 -13.50
N ALA A 451 -5.58 4.03 -13.06
CA ALA A 451 -5.57 2.62 -12.69
C ALA A 451 -6.22 2.34 -11.31
N GLY A 452 -6.62 3.38 -10.57
CA GLY A 452 -7.19 3.26 -9.22
C GLY A 452 -6.17 2.74 -8.20
N MET A 453 -4.88 3.06 -8.37
CA MET A 453 -3.83 2.63 -7.46
C MET A 453 -4.01 3.26 -6.07
N ILE A 454 -3.99 2.44 -5.02
CA ILE A 454 -4.08 2.94 -3.64
C ILE A 454 -2.67 3.15 -3.07
N HIS A 455 -2.29 4.42 -2.85
CA HIS A 455 -1.02 4.83 -2.27
C HIS A 455 -1.17 6.16 -1.50
N PRO A 456 -0.87 6.21 -0.18
CA PRO A 456 -0.93 7.47 0.57
C PRO A 456 -0.13 8.58 -0.08
N VAL A 457 -0.71 9.79 -0.11
CA VAL A 457 -0.12 10.93 -0.83
C VAL A 457 -0.35 12.24 -0.09
N PHE A 458 0.52 13.22 -0.33
CA PHE A 458 0.37 14.59 0.16
C PHE A 458 0.68 15.62 -0.93
N THR A 459 0.32 16.87 -0.69
CA THR A 459 0.74 18.03 -1.49
C THR A 459 0.75 19.30 -0.62
N HIS A 460 1.03 20.47 -1.21
CA HIS A 460 1.11 21.74 -0.49
C HIS A 460 -0.05 22.68 -0.87
N GLU A 461 -0.03 23.21 -2.10
CA GLU A 461 -1.09 24.07 -2.63
C GLU A 461 -1.87 23.38 -3.77
N LEU A 462 -3.11 23.82 -4.00
CA LEU A 462 -4.06 23.16 -4.91
C LEU A 462 -4.58 24.07 -6.03
N ASP A 463 -4.47 25.39 -5.89
CA ASP A 463 -5.27 26.33 -6.68
C ASP A 463 -4.47 27.16 -7.70
N LYS A 464 -3.15 26.99 -7.77
CA LYS A 464 -2.30 27.70 -8.73
C LYS A 464 -2.14 26.92 -10.04
N ASP A 465 -1.99 27.63 -11.15
CA ASP A 465 -1.65 27.06 -12.46
C ASP A 465 -0.72 28.04 -13.22
N PRO A 466 0.56 27.69 -13.48
CA PRO A 466 1.23 26.47 -13.04
C PRO A 466 1.44 26.45 -11.52
N ALA A 467 1.48 25.25 -10.93
CA ALA A 467 1.79 25.09 -9.52
C ALA A 467 3.22 25.49 -9.15
N ILE A 468 3.39 25.94 -7.91
CA ILE A 468 4.71 26.15 -7.31
C ILE A 468 5.33 24.80 -6.89
N LYS A 469 6.60 24.85 -6.47
CA LYS A 469 7.33 23.66 -6.04
C LYS A 469 6.55 22.87 -4.98
N TYR A 470 6.53 21.55 -5.14
CA TYR A 470 5.85 20.58 -4.28
C TYR A 470 4.31 20.69 -4.24
N SER A 471 3.73 21.57 -5.06
CA SER A 471 2.29 21.74 -5.22
C SER A 471 1.82 21.17 -6.55
N ILE A 472 0.52 20.98 -6.69
CA ILE A 472 -0.11 20.42 -7.90
C ILE A 472 -0.97 21.46 -8.60
N SER A 473 -0.88 21.53 -9.93
CA SER A 473 -1.68 22.48 -10.69
C SER A 473 -3.17 22.15 -10.57
N SER A 474 -4.02 23.16 -10.45
CA SER A 474 -5.46 22.97 -10.18
C SER A 474 -6.14 22.01 -11.18
N SER A 475 -5.79 22.10 -12.47
CA SER A 475 -6.30 21.22 -13.52
C SER A 475 -5.90 19.74 -13.32
N LYS A 476 -4.67 19.49 -12.87
CA LYS A 476 -4.15 18.15 -12.58
C LYS A 476 -4.74 17.58 -11.29
N PHE A 477 -4.89 18.40 -10.25
CA PHE A 477 -5.55 18.00 -9.00
C PHE A 477 -7.01 17.56 -9.25
N ARG A 478 -7.78 18.33 -10.02
CA ARG A 478 -9.16 17.94 -10.38
C ARG A 478 -9.19 16.62 -11.16
N SER A 479 -8.27 16.45 -12.10
CA SER A 479 -8.14 15.19 -12.87
C SER A 479 -7.81 14.00 -11.95
N TRP A 480 -6.93 14.19 -10.96
CA TRP A 480 -6.60 13.18 -9.96
C TRP A 480 -7.83 12.79 -9.13
N VAL A 481 -8.58 13.77 -8.60
CA VAL A 481 -9.83 13.55 -7.85
C VAL A 481 -10.87 12.82 -8.71
N ASP A 482 -11.07 13.25 -9.96
CA ASP A 482 -12.06 12.65 -10.86
C ASP A 482 -11.71 11.21 -11.23
N ASN A 483 -10.44 10.91 -11.45
CA ASN A 483 -9.99 9.54 -11.73
C ASN A 483 -10.33 8.59 -10.58
N TYR A 484 -10.10 8.98 -9.31
CA TYR A 484 -10.45 8.13 -8.16
C TYR A 484 -11.96 7.98 -7.98
N ASN A 485 -12.72 9.07 -8.10
CA ASN A 485 -14.18 8.99 -8.04
C ASN A 485 -14.75 8.08 -9.15
N SER A 486 -14.18 8.12 -10.36
CA SER A 486 -14.58 7.24 -11.46
C SER A 486 -14.27 5.75 -11.22
N ASN A 487 -13.27 5.47 -10.38
CA ASN A 487 -12.91 4.12 -9.93
C ASN A 487 -13.68 3.67 -8.66
N ASN A 488 -14.62 4.49 -8.20
CA ASN A 488 -15.35 4.32 -6.94
C ASN A 488 -14.40 4.21 -5.73
N VAL A 489 -13.35 5.03 -5.73
CA VAL A 489 -12.40 5.15 -4.63
C VAL A 489 -12.67 6.46 -3.90
N SER A 490 -12.96 6.38 -2.61
CA SER A 490 -13.08 7.53 -1.73
C SER A 490 -11.70 8.00 -1.28
N ILE A 491 -11.49 9.31 -1.26
CA ILE A 491 -10.30 9.94 -0.71
C ILE A 491 -10.62 10.33 0.74
N VAL A 492 -9.82 9.82 1.67
CA VAL A 492 -10.02 9.90 3.12
C VAL A 492 -8.77 10.43 3.81
N SER A 493 -8.89 10.70 5.11
CA SER A 493 -7.75 11.07 5.93
C SER A 493 -6.70 9.95 6.04
N PHE A 494 -5.45 10.33 6.32
CA PHE A 494 -4.36 9.38 6.54
C PHE A 494 -4.65 8.45 7.72
N TYR A 495 -5.20 8.99 8.81
CA TYR A 495 -5.56 8.22 9.99
C TYR A 495 -6.68 7.21 9.70
N GLU A 496 -7.76 7.63 9.04
CA GLU A 496 -8.88 6.75 8.70
C GLU A 496 -8.44 5.59 7.80
N TYR A 497 -7.67 5.87 6.74
CA TYR A 497 -7.07 4.84 5.90
C TYR A 497 -6.24 3.84 6.71
N GLY A 498 -5.43 4.33 7.66
CA GLY A 498 -4.62 3.50 8.52
C GLY A 498 -5.44 2.62 9.46
N GLN A 499 -6.46 3.18 10.12
CA GLN A 499 -7.25 2.46 11.12
C GLN A 499 -8.15 1.40 10.49
N ILE A 500 -8.80 1.71 9.36
CA ILE A 500 -9.64 0.75 8.63
C ILE A 500 -8.84 -0.49 8.23
N ASN A 501 -7.62 -0.31 7.71
CA ASN A 501 -6.82 -1.44 7.24
C ASN A 501 -6.17 -2.23 8.40
N ARG A 502 -5.93 -1.61 9.56
CA ARG A 502 -5.48 -2.31 10.78
C ARG A 502 -6.58 -3.13 11.44
N ASN A 503 -7.85 -2.77 11.24
CA ASN A 503 -8.98 -3.59 11.69
C ASN A 503 -9.01 -5.00 11.09
N THR A 504 -8.26 -5.27 10.02
CA THR A 504 -8.06 -6.66 9.53
C THR A 504 -7.37 -7.58 10.53
N PHE A 505 -6.77 -7.02 11.58
CA PHE A 505 -6.23 -7.73 12.73
C PHE A 505 -6.90 -7.32 14.04
N ASP A 506 -7.12 -6.02 14.26
CA ASP A 506 -7.61 -5.50 15.54
C ASP A 506 -9.09 -5.81 15.79
N ALA A 507 -9.88 -6.02 14.73
CA ALA A 507 -11.31 -6.26 14.91
C ALA A 507 -11.61 -7.68 15.40
N SER A 508 -12.51 -7.79 16.36
CA SER A 508 -13.09 -9.04 16.84
C SER A 508 -14.61 -9.04 16.67
N PHE A 509 -15.16 -10.25 16.54
CA PHE A 509 -16.59 -10.46 16.36
C PHE A 509 -17.05 -11.49 17.38
N GLU A 510 -17.93 -11.06 18.27
CA GLU A 510 -18.34 -11.82 19.45
C GLU A 510 -19.84 -12.06 19.48
N LYS A 511 -20.27 -12.88 20.44
CA LYS A 511 -21.67 -13.27 20.66
C LYS A 511 -22.38 -13.75 19.38
N LEU A 512 -21.61 -14.41 18.51
CA LEU A 512 -22.12 -14.95 17.26
C LEU A 512 -23.22 -15.97 17.55
N ARG A 513 -24.42 -15.67 17.07
CA ARG A 513 -25.61 -16.52 17.14
C ARG A 513 -26.06 -16.84 15.74
N TYR A 514 -26.24 -18.12 15.45
CA TYR A 514 -26.72 -18.60 14.16
C TYR A 514 -28.05 -19.33 14.32
N THR A 515 -29.01 -18.99 13.47
CA THR A 515 -30.24 -19.76 13.19
C THR A 515 -30.24 -20.16 11.71
N GLU A 516 -31.20 -20.96 11.27
CA GLU A 516 -31.34 -21.30 9.84
C GLU A 516 -31.48 -20.06 8.94
N HIS A 517 -32.06 -18.97 9.47
CA HIS A 517 -32.43 -17.78 8.70
C HIS A 517 -31.70 -16.50 9.12
N SER A 518 -30.84 -16.56 10.14
CA SER A 518 -30.19 -15.35 10.63
C SER A 518 -28.85 -15.58 11.32
N VAL A 519 -28.02 -14.56 11.21
CA VAL A 519 -26.78 -14.40 11.96
C VAL A 519 -26.90 -13.14 12.79
N THR A 520 -26.54 -13.19 14.07
CA THR A 520 -26.35 -11.98 14.88
C THR A 520 -24.97 -11.98 15.52
N PHE A 521 -24.29 -10.85 15.54
CA PHE A 521 -22.98 -10.71 16.17
C PHE A 521 -22.73 -9.27 16.66
N ASP A 522 -21.84 -9.14 17.64
CA ASP A 522 -21.31 -7.87 18.11
C ASP A 522 -19.95 -7.60 17.43
N ALA A 523 -19.75 -6.39 16.91
CA ALA A 523 -18.50 -5.94 16.35
C ALA A 523 -17.71 -5.13 17.37
N HIS A 524 -16.42 -5.45 17.54
CA HIS A 524 -15.47 -4.67 18.32
C HIS A 524 -14.28 -4.34 17.42
N THR A 525 -13.99 -3.07 17.20
CA THR A 525 -12.92 -2.60 16.31
C THR A 525 -11.93 -1.73 17.09
N ASN A 526 -10.92 -1.17 16.40
CA ASN A 526 -9.99 -0.20 16.99
C ASN A 526 -10.56 1.22 17.14
N GLY A 527 -11.89 1.38 17.13
CA GLY A 527 -12.60 2.66 17.19
C GLY A 527 -12.92 3.27 15.82
N ALA A 528 -12.31 2.79 14.73
CA ALA A 528 -12.73 3.10 13.36
C ALA A 528 -13.68 2.02 12.81
N ILE A 529 -14.41 2.34 11.75
CA ILE A 529 -15.21 1.33 11.04
C ILE A 529 -14.34 0.22 10.45
N ALA A 530 -14.92 -0.96 10.25
CA ALA A 530 -14.27 -2.10 9.62
C ALA A 530 -15.13 -2.63 8.46
N LEU A 531 -14.48 -3.08 7.38
CA LEU A 531 -15.15 -3.82 6.32
C LEU A 531 -15.09 -5.30 6.69
N VAL A 532 -16.23 -6.00 6.66
CA VAL A 532 -16.28 -7.42 7.05
C VAL A 532 -16.85 -8.27 5.93
N ASN A 533 -16.26 -9.44 5.72
CA ASN A 533 -16.83 -10.53 4.96
C ASN A 533 -17.51 -11.52 5.91
N VAL A 534 -18.80 -11.79 5.68
CA VAL A 534 -19.57 -12.79 6.43
C VAL A 534 -19.84 -13.99 5.53
N ASN A 535 -19.31 -15.16 5.90
CA ASN A 535 -19.39 -16.39 5.13
C ASN A 535 -20.74 -17.08 5.29
N ILE A 536 -21.74 -16.56 4.58
CA ILE A 536 -23.09 -17.10 4.47
C ILE A 536 -23.42 -17.37 3.00
N LYS A 537 -24.54 -18.05 2.74
CA LYS A 537 -25.11 -18.19 1.39
C LYS A 537 -26.14 -17.09 1.16
N ALA A 538 -25.68 -15.91 0.77
CA ALA A 538 -26.54 -14.79 0.50
C ALA A 538 -27.36 -14.98 -0.77
N GLY A 539 -28.57 -14.44 -0.77
CA GLY A 539 -29.47 -14.42 -1.91
C GLY A 539 -30.03 -13.02 -2.13
N LYS A 540 -30.97 -12.89 -3.08
CA LYS A 540 -31.62 -11.61 -3.39
C LYS A 540 -32.40 -11.01 -2.22
N ASN A 541 -32.83 -11.84 -1.28
CA ASN A 541 -33.62 -11.44 -0.11
C ASN A 541 -32.77 -11.23 1.14
N THR A 542 -31.44 -11.31 1.02
CA THR A 542 -30.55 -11.04 2.17
C THR A 542 -30.75 -9.61 2.66
N GLN A 543 -30.77 -9.42 3.98
CA GLN A 543 -30.90 -8.11 4.59
C GLN A 543 -29.90 -7.99 5.73
N ILE A 544 -29.32 -6.82 5.90
CA ILE A 544 -28.37 -6.54 6.98
C ILE A 544 -28.90 -5.36 7.78
N TYR A 545 -29.07 -5.56 9.07
CA TYR A 545 -29.61 -4.57 10.00
C TYR A 545 -28.58 -4.30 11.10
N ASP A 546 -28.23 -3.03 11.25
CA ASP A 546 -27.50 -2.52 12.41
C ASP A 546 -28.53 -2.32 13.54
N ASN A 547 -28.51 -3.21 14.52
CA ASN A 547 -29.43 -3.19 15.64
C ASN A 547 -29.16 -2.02 16.59
N THR A 548 -27.91 -1.53 16.64
CA THR A 548 -27.53 -0.42 17.51
C THR A 548 -28.02 0.91 16.93
N SER A 549 -27.90 1.09 15.63
CA SER A 549 -28.37 2.29 14.92
C SER A 549 -29.81 2.21 14.40
N GLU A 550 -30.46 1.05 14.59
CA GLU A 550 -31.81 0.75 14.10
C GLU A 550 -32.01 1.02 12.59
N LYS A 551 -31.01 0.66 11.77
CA LYS A 551 -31.00 0.94 10.32
C LYS A 551 -30.62 -0.28 9.48
N PHE A 552 -31.27 -0.44 8.33
CA PHE A 552 -30.76 -1.35 7.30
C PHE A 552 -29.54 -0.73 6.63
N ILE A 553 -28.53 -1.56 6.37
CA ILE A 553 -27.27 -1.13 5.77
C ILE A 553 -27.04 -1.78 4.42
N SER A 554 -26.37 -1.04 3.54
CA SER A 554 -25.94 -1.52 2.23
C SER A 554 -24.87 -2.59 2.37
N TYR A 555 -24.88 -3.55 1.46
CA TYR A 555 -23.93 -4.65 1.41
C TYR A 555 -23.68 -5.08 -0.05
N ASN A 556 -22.59 -5.79 -0.26
CA ASN A 556 -22.28 -6.45 -1.54
C ASN A 556 -22.40 -7.96 -1.38
N ILE A 557 -22.87 -8.64 -2.42
CA ILE A 557 -22.80 -10.11 -2.53
C ILE A 557 -21.55 -10.44 -3.34
N GLU A 558 -20.65 -11.21 -2.75
CA GLU A 558 -19.41 -11.65 -3.37
C GLU A 558 -19.63 -12.86 -4.30
N GLN A 559 -18.63 -13.20 -5.11
CA GLN A 559 -18.73 -14.30 -6.09
C GLN A 559 -19.03 -15.67 -5.47
N ASP A 560 -18.61 -15.89 -4.23
CA ASP A 560 -18.88 -17.12 -3.47
C ASP A 560 -20.21 -17.06 -2.69
N ASN A 561 -21.04 -16.03 -2.94
CA ASN A 561 -22.29 -15.68 -2.25
C ASN A 561 -22.13 -15.26 -0.79
N SER A 562 -20.92 -14.98 -0.30
CA SER A 562 -20.76 -14.29 0.97
C SER A 562 -21.20 -12.82 0.87
N VAL A 563 -21.38 -12.15 2.00
CA VAL A 563 -21.67 -10.71 2.01
C VAL A 563 -20.53 -9.89 2.58
N THR A 564 -20.35 -8.70 2.03
CA THR A 564 -19.41 -7.70 2.55
C THR A 564 -20.12 -6.40 2.88
N PHE A 565 -19.88 -5.84 4.07
CA PHE A 565 -20.47 -4.57 4.52
C PHE A 565 -19.63 -3.91 5.61
N TRP A 566 -19.90 -2.63 5.87
CA TRP A 566 -19.22 -1.85 6.91
C TRP A 566 -19.87 -2.05 8.27
N VAL A 567 -19.05 -2.23 9.30
CA VAL A 567 -19.45 -2.28 10.70
C VAL A 567 -18.77 -1.19 11.52
N GLU A 568 -19.48 -0.66 12.50
CA GLU A 568 -19.01 0.36 13.45
C GLU A 568 -18.57 -0.32 14.76
N ASP A 569 -17.71 0.36 15.53
CA ASP A 569 -17.25 -0.16 16.82
C ASP A 569 -18.41 -0.29 17.82
N ARG A 570 -18.48 -1.43 18.52
CA ARG A 570 -19.49 -1.72 19.56
C ARG A 570 -20.93 -1.74 19.04
N HIS A 571 -21.12 -2.01 17.76
CA HIS A 571 -22.45 -2.20 17.17
C HIS A 571 -22.82 -3.68 17.09
N THR A 572 -24.11 -3.97 17.17
CA THR A 572 -24.66 -5.31 17.00
C THR A 572 -25.34 -5.42 15.64
N TYR A 573 -25.01 -6.44 14.87
CA TYR A 573 -25.54 -6.64 13.51
C TYR A 573 -26.37 -7.91 13.41
N SER A 574 -27.44 -7.86 12.63
CA SER A 574 -28.26 -9.00 12.25
C SER A 574 -28.26 -9.14 10.72
N VAL A 575 -27.83 -10.30 10.23
CA VAL A 575 -27.86 -10.67 8.81
C VAL A 575 -28.95 -11.71 8.63
N TYR A 576 -29.99 -11.37 7.87
CA TYR A 576 -31.11 -12.26 7.57
C TYR A 576 -30.88 -12.92 6.21
N VAL A 577 -30.99 -14.25 6.17
CA VAL A 577 -30.83 -15.10 4.99
C VAL A 577 -32.14 -15.84 4.75
N ASN A 578 -32.91 -15.37 3.78
CA ASN A 578 -34.19 -15.95 3.36
C ASN A 578 -34.09 -16.66 2.02
#